data_AF-A0A6P0YXT2-F1
#
_entry.id   AF-A0A6P0YXT2-F1
#
_cell.length_a   1.000
_cell.length_b   1.000
_cell.length_c   1.000
_cell.angle_alpha   90.00
_cell.angle_beta   90.00
_cell.angle_gamma   90.00
#
_symmetry.space_group_name_H-M   'P 1'
#
loop_
_entity.id
_entity.type
_entity.pdbx_description
1 polymer ?
#
loop_
_entity_poly.entity_id
_entity_poly.type
_entity_poly.pdbx_seq_one_letter_code
_entity_poly.pdbx_strand_id
1 'polypeptide(L)' 'MDKNLLTYLSFAPVLLTGLMFVTAGILFEFNRFFPDLLFHP' A
#
# COMPACT_ATOMS: atom_id res chain seq x y z
N MET A 1 -22.32 -7.05 4.13
CA MET A 1 -21.68 -5.94 3.39
C MET A 1 -22.60 -5.53 2.26
N ASP A 2 -22.83 -4.23 2.10
CA ASP A 2 -23.60 -3.72 0.97
C ASP A 2 -22.87 -4.02 -0.35
N LYS A 3 -23.56 -4.67 -1.29
CA LYS A 3 -22.99 -5.11 -2.56
C LYS A 3 -22.46 -3.94 -3.40
N ASN A 4 -23.14 -2.79 -3.35
CA ASN A 4 -22.74 -1.57 -4.05
C ASN A 4 -21.42 -0.99 -3.51
N LEU A 5 -21.20 -1.07 -2.19
CA LEU A 5 -19.97 -0.62 -1.57
C LEU A 5 -18.78 -1.49 -2.00
N LEU A 6 -18.97 -2.81 -2.02
CA LEU A 6 -17.95 -3.74 -2.51
C LEU A 6 -17.60 -3.50 -3.99
N THR A 7 -18.59 -3.28 -4.84
CA THR A 7 -18.35 -2.97 -6.26
C THR A 7 -17.57 -1.66 -6.43
N TYR A 8 -17.86 -0.64 -5.63
CA TYR A 8 -17.11 0.62 -5.62
C TYR A 8 -15.66 0.43 -5.17
N LEU A 9 -15.43 -0.31 -4.08
CA LEU A 9 -14.08 -0.59 -3.57
C LEU A 9 -13.24 -1.42 -4.54
N SER A 10 -13.87 -2.31 -5.32
CA SER A 10 -13.21 -3.11 -6.36
C SER A 10 -12.94 -2.35 -7.67
N PHE A 11 -13.27 -1.05 -7.75
CA PHE A 11 -12.99 -0.24 -8.93
C PHE A 11 -11.47 -0.02 -9.07
N ALA A 12 -10.92 -0.16 -10.28
CA ALA A 12 -9.48 -0.16 -10.54
C ALA A 12 -8.70 0.99 -9.86
N PRO A 13 -9.07 2.27 -9.96
CA PRO A 13 -8.35 3.35 -9.28
C PRO A 13 -8.51 3.33 -7.75
N VAL A 14 -9.62 2.84 -7.21
CA VAL A 14 -9.85 2.75 -5.76
C VAL A 14 -8.98 1.65 -5.16
N LEU A 15 -8.98 0.47 -5.79
CA LEU A 15 -8.10 -0.63 -5.43
C LEU A 15 -6.62 -0.26 -5.56
N LEU A 16 -6.24 0.42 -6.66
CA LEU A 16 -4.87 0.88 -6.86
C LEU A 16 -4.44 1.85 -5.76
N THR A 17 -5.31 2.78 -5.37
CA THR A 17 -5.01 3.73 -4.28
C THR A 17 -4.80 2.98 -2.96
N GLY A 18 -5.67 2.02 -2.63
CA GLY A 18 -5.52 1.20 -1.43
C GLY A 18 -4.23 0.37 -1.44
N LEU A 19 -3.91 -0.24 -2.58
CA LEU A 19 -2.67 -1.01 -2.75
C LEU A 19 -1.43 -0.12 -2.59
N MET A 20 -1.39 1.02 -3.30
CA MET A 20 -0.26 1.95 -3.23
C MET A 20 -0.11 2.56 -1.84
N PHE A 21 -1.20 2.82 -1.13
CA PHE A 21 -1.16 3.27 0.26
C PHE A 21 -0.50 2.23 1.17
N VAL A 22 -0.89 0.95 1.05
CA VAL A 22 -0.27 -0.14 1.82
C VAL A 22 1.20 -0.33 1.43
N THR A 23 1.53 -0.36 0.14
CA THR A 23 2.92 -0.48 -0.34
C THR A 23 3.78 0.67 0.15
N ALA A 24 3.29 1.91 0.06
CA ALA A 24 3.99 3.09 0.56
C ALA A 24 4.19 3.03 2.08
N GLY A 25 3.18 2.62 2.84
CA GLY A 25 3.29 2.43 4.28
C GLY A 25 4.35 1.40 4.66
N ILE A 26 4.40 0.26 3.96
CA ILE A 26 5.44 -0.76 4.16
C ILE A 26 6.83 -0.19 3.89
N LEU A 27 7.02 0.48 2.75
CA LEU A 27 8.32 1.06 2.39
C LEU A 27 8.75 2.16 3.37
N PHE A 28 7.81 2.97 3.84
CA PHE A 28 8.06 4.03 4.82
C PHE A 28 8.53 3.44 6.15
N GLU A 29 7.78 2.47 6.68
CA GLU A 29 8.11 1.82 7.95
C GLU A 29 9.41 1.02 7.86
N PHE A 30 9.66 0.35 6.74
CA PHE A 30 10.91 -0.37 6.51
C PHE A 30 12.12 0.57 6.52
N ASN A 31 12.07 1.67 5.78
CA ASN A 31 13.17 2.66 5.78
C ASN A 31 13.28 3.43 7.11
N ARG A 32 12.21 3.50 7.90
CA ARG A 32 12.25 4.06 9.27
C ARG A 32 13.03 3.17 10.23
N PHE A 33 12.86 1.85 10.15
CA PHE A 33 13.53 0.89 11.03
C PHE A 33 14.92 0.47 10.54
N PHE A 34 15.12 0.39 9.23
CA PHE A 34 16.38 0.03 8.59
C PHE A 34 16.81 1.14 7.62
N PRO A 35 17.29 2.28 8.16
CA PRO A 35 17.77 3.36 7.32
C PRO A 35 19.05 2.97 6.57
N ASP A 36 19.30 3.64 5.44
CA ASP A 36 20.58 3.64 4.72
C ASP A 36 21.06 2.28 4.17
N LEU A 37 20.12 1.46 3.68
CA LEU A 37 20.41 0.22 2.93
C LEU A 37 20.86 0.50 1.49
N LEU A 38 22.10 0.95 1.32
CA LEU A 38 22.70 1.16 -0.02
C LEU A 38 23.06 -0.17 -0.71
N PHE A 39 23.46 -1.17 0.06
CA PHE A 39 23.75 -2.53 -0.39
C PHE A 39 23.35 -3.53 0.69
N HIS A 40 23.04 -4.76 0.27
CA HIS A 40 22.92 -5.86 1.22
C HIS A 40 24.31 -6.14 1.81
N PRO A 41 24.45 -6.30 3.14
CA PRO A 41 25.72 -6.64 3.77
C PRO A 41 26.40 -7.86 3.15
#